data_AF-A0A821U369-F1
#
_entry.id   AF-A0A821U369-F1
#
_cell.length_a   1.000
_cell.length_b   1.000
_cell.length_c   1.000
_cell.angle_alpha   90.00
_cell.angle_beta   90.00
_cell.angle_gamma   90.00
#
_symmetry.space_group_name_H-M   'P 1'
#
loop_
_entity.id
_entity.type
_entity.pdbx_description
1 polymer ?
#
loop_
_entity_poly.entity_id
_entity_poly.type
_entity_poly.pdbx_seq_one_letter_code
_entity_poly.pdbx_strand_id
1 'polypeptide(L)'
;TKIDYAVYFESNDIFVIDRLNRCHAFSTSPASERLDRCIFYLDEIHTRGTDFKFPNGFRAAVTLGNSLTKDRLVQACMRMRKLGKCHWLSFWSSNEVHHQIKMLKRNPLSTDEKVTLVDILRWVYDNSQQATWDGLHHWATQSLSFQRKVTNFQNIYRNTDQQTYTNKMMEQLAKDCLENEILDLKSMYGQSKTWQTILEIYSARYKYFQIYSSTEIHKAVIKRL
;
A
#
# COMPACT_ATOMS: atom_id res chain seq x y z
N THR A 1 -11.66 30.22 15.55
CA THR A 1 -10.59 30.72 14.64
C THR A 1 -11.21 30.94 13.28
N LYS A 2 -10.98 32.10 12.66
CA LYS A 2 -11.51 32.41 11.32
C LYS A 2 -10.53 31.86 10.28
N ILE A 3 -10.98 30.91 9.46
CA ILE A 3 -10.19 30.31 8.37
C ILE A 3 -10.46 31.10 7.10
N ASP A 4 -9.44 31.65 6.45
CA ASP A 4 -9.57 32.48 5.25
C ASP A 4 -9.18 31.71 3.98
N TYR A 5 -8.38 30.65 4.10
CA TYR A 5 -7.81 29.90 2.97
C TYR A 5 -7.87 28.39 3.19
N ALA A 6 -8.03 27.63 2.10
CA ALA A 6 -7.83 26.18 2.09
C ALA A 6 -6.68 25.81 1.14
N VAL A 7 -5.74 25.04 1.66
CA VAL A 7 -4.52 24.60 0.97
C VAL A 7 -4.66 23.13 0.61
N TYR A 8 -4.40 22.80 -0.64
CA TYR A 8 -4.50 21.43 -1.16
C TYR A 8 -3.46 21.19 -2.27
N PHE A 9 -3.27 19.93 -2.63
CA PHE A 9 -2.42 19.55 -3.75
C PHE A 9 -3.26 19.34 -5.00
N GLU A 10 -2.77 19.84 -6.12
CA GLU A 10 -3.27 19.50 -7.45
C GLU A 10 -2.10 18.97 -8.27
N SER A 11 -2.15 17.68 -8.61
CA SER A 11 -0.96 16.96 -9.06
C SER A 11 0.20 17.17 -8.05
N ASN A 12 1.36 17.65 -8.46
CA ASN A 12 2.51 17.84 -7.57
C ASN A 12 2.63 19.26 -6.98
N ASP A 13 1.73 20.18 -7.32
CA ASP A 13 1.82 21.59 -6.93
C ASP A 13 0.83 21.94 -5.82
N ILE A 14 1.21 22.92 -4.99
CA ILE A 14 0.41 23.35 -3.84
C ILE A 14 -0.42 24.58 -4.23
N PHE A 15 -1.73 24.42 -4.15
CA PHE A 15 -2.70 25.47 -4.44
C PHE A 15 -3.45 25.93 -3.20
N VAL A 16 -3.97 27.14 -3.30
CA VAL A 16 -4.79 27.78 -2.29
C VAL A 16 -6.07 28.26 -2.91
N ILE A 17 -7.18 27.95 -2.26
CA ILE A 17 -8.48 28.54 -2.57
C ILE A 17 -8.89 29.49 -1.44
N ASP A 18 -9.29 30.71 -1.79
CA ASP A 18 -9.84 31.69 -0.86
C ASP A 18 -11.35 31.51 -0.64
N ARG A 19 -11.95 32.32 0.24
CA ARG A 19 -13.41 32.32 0.48
C ARG A 19 -14.25 32.78 -0.73
N LEU A 20 -13.64 33.36 -1.75
CA LEU A 20 -14.28 33.80 -2.99
C LEU A 20 -14.10 32.77 -4.11
N ASN A 21 -13.65 31.55 -3.79
CA ASN A 21 -13.33 30.47 -4.72
C ASN A 21 -12.26 30.84 -5.77
N ARG A 22 -11.32 31.72 -5.43
CA ARG A 22 -10.19 32.05 -6.29
C ARG A 22 -9.02 31.15 -5.96
N CYS A 23 -8.45 30.53 -7.00
CA CYS A 23 -7.30 29.65 -6.87
C CYS A 23 -6.00 30.40 -7.16
N HIS A 24 -5.02 30.24 -6.28
CA HIS A 24 -3.70 30.83 -6.40
C HIS A 24 -2.63 29.81 -6.01
N ALA A 25 -1.42 29.93 -6.58
CA ALA A 25 -0.27 29.16 -6.14
C ALA A 25 0.10 29.54 -4.70
N PHE A 26 0.34 28.56 -3.83
CA PHE A 26 0.59 28.78 -2.40
C PHE A 26 1.77 29.73 -2.15
N SER A 27 2.87 29.55 -2.89
CA SER A 27 4.10 30.35 -2.77
C SER A 27 3.91 31.85 -3.02
N THR A 28 2.98 32.21 -3.92
CA THR A 28 2.68 33.61 -4.28
C THR A 28 1.53 34.19 -3.48
N SER A 29 0.83 33.35 -2.70
CA SER A 29 -0.37 33.75 -1.97
C SER A 29 -0.04 34.26 -0.56
N PRO A 30 -0.85 35.17 0.00
CA PRO A 30 -0.74 35.58 1.41
C PRO A 30 -0.93 34.44 2.42
N ALA A 31 -1.45 33.29 1.98
CA ALA A 31 -1.63 32.12 2.83
C ALA A 31 -0.31 31.50 3.29
N SER A 32 0.77 31.67 2.52
CA SER A 32 2.12 31.17 2.87
C SER A 32 2.67 31.80 4.16
N GLU A 33 2.33 33.06 4.42
CA GLU A 33 2.74 33.81 5.62
C GLU A 33 1.73 33.67 6.77
N ARG A 34 0.48 33.31 6.47
CA ARG A 34 -0.65 33.29 7.42
C ARG A 34 -1.24 31.89 7.61
N LEU A 35 -0.38 30.94 7.96
CA LEU A 35 -0.75 29.54 8.17
C LEU A 35 -1.80 29.34 9.28
N ASP A 36 -1.90 30.29 10.23
CA ASP A 36 -2.90 30.30 11.31
C ASP A 36 -4.33 30.48 10.81
N ARG A 37 -4.50 30.98 9.58
CA ARG A 37 -5.79 31.17 8.91
C ARG A 37 -6.05 30.18 7.78
N CYS A 38 -5.22 29.15 7.68
CA CYS A 38 -5.30 28.15 6.63
C CYS A 38 -5.85 26.82 7.17
N ILE A 39 -6.67 26.14 6.38
CA ILE A 39 -6.92 24.71 6.53
C ILE A 39 -6.12 23.95 5.48
N PHE A 40 -5.60 22.79 5.83
CA PHE A 40 -4.76 21.98 4.93
C PHE A 40 -5.45 20.65 4.68
N TYR A 41 -5.57 20.29 3.41
CA TYR A 41 -5.91 18.95 2.97
C TYR A 41 -4.64 18.29 2.45
N LEU A 42 -4.22 17.22 3.14
CA LEU A 42 -3.04 16.43 2.78
C LEU A 42 -3.53 15.03 2.40
N ASP A 43 -3.33 14.65 1.14
CA ASP A 43 -3.62 13.30 0.68
C ASP A 43 -2.41 12.38 0.89
N GLU A 44 -2.60 11.08 0.70
CA GLU A 44 -1.55 10.11 0.98
C GLU A 44 -0.33 10.26 0.07
N ILE A 45 -0.55 10.54 -1.21
CA ILE A 45 0.49 10.61 -2.25
C ILE A 45 1.43 11.78 -1.97
N HIS A 46 0.89 12.95 -1.64
CA HIS A 46 1.65 14.18 -1.44
C HIS A 46 1.99 14.44 0.04
N THR A 47 1.65 13.50 0.94
CA THR A 47 2.22 13.55 2.29
C THR A 47 3.74 13.38 2.28
N ARG A 48 4.37 12.75 1.28
CA ARG A 48 5.83 12.60 1.25
C ARG A 48 6.52 13.81 0.62
N GLY A 49 7.59 14.30 1.25
CA GLY A 49 8.41 15.40 0.71
C GLY A 49 7.94 16.82 1.09
N THR A 50 6.71 17.00 1.55
CA THR A 50 6.19 18.33 1.90
C THR A 50 6.29 18.65 3.38
N ASP A 51 6.73 19.86 3.69
CA ASP A 51 6.95 20.34 5.04
C ASP A 51 6.24 21.68 5.30
N PHE A 52 5.17 21.64 6.09
CA PHE A 52 4.48 22.83 6.58
C PHE A 52 4.86 23.09 8.04
N LYS A 53 5.38 24.29 8.31
CA LYS A 53 5.67 24.74 9.68
C LYS A 53 4.40 25.24 10.35
N PHE A 54 3.52 24.32 10.75
CA PHE A 54 2.26 24.67 11.39
C PHE A 54 2.46 25.53 12.65
N PRO A 55 1.67 26.61 12.86
CA PRO A 55 1.71 27.40 14.08
C PRO A 55 1.30 26.60 15.32
N ASN A 56 1.78 27.01 16.50
CA ASN A 56 1.43 26.35 17.76
C ASN A 56 -0.10 26.31 17.96
N GLY A 57 -0.61 25.19 18.47
CA GLY A 57 -2.04 24.97 18.71
C GLY A 57 -2.80 24.35 17.53
N PHE A 58 -2.13 24.11 16.40
CA PHE A 58 -2.77 23.48 15.24
C PHE A 58 -3.31 22.08 15.59
N ARG A 59 -4.51 21.78 15.11
CA ARG A 59 -5.18 20.49 15.30
C ARG A 59 -5.36 19.83 13.95
N ALA A 60 -5.01 18.55 13.85
CA ALA A 60 -5.24 17.78 12.64
C ALA A 60 -6.18 16.60 12.89
N ALA A 61 -7.02 16.32 11.90
CA ALA A 61 -7.85 15.14 11.84
C ALA A 61 -7.16 14.12 10.92
N VAL A 62 -6.88 12.93 11.43
CA VAL A 62 -6.31 11.81 10.67
C VAL A 62 -7.46 10.89 10.30
N THR A 63 -7.68 10.73 9.00
CA THR A 63 -8.72 9.86 8.46
C THR A 63 -8.21 8.41 8.39
N LEU A 64 -8.93 7.50 9.02
CA LEU A 64 -8.68 6.07 9.01
C LEU A 64 -9.39 5.46 7.80
N GLY A 65 -8.61 5.11 6.77
CA GLY A 65 -9.08 4.37 5.59
C GLY A 65 -8.96 2.86 5.76
N ASN A 66 -9.68 2.09 4.94
CA ASN A 66 -9.58 0.63 4.96
C ASN A 66 -8.14 0.17 4.68
N SER A 67 -7.71 -0.94 5.30
CA SER A 67 -6.36 -1.49 5.14
C SER A 67 -5.22 -0.51 5.49
N LEU A 68 -5.47 0.49 6.35
CA LEU A 68 -4.44 1.41 6.80
C LEU A 68 -3.37 0.66 7.63
N THR A 69 -2.13 0.73 7.17
CA THR A 69 -0.98 0.11 7.85
C THR A 69 -0.32 1.07 8.84
N LYS A 70 0.48 0.51 9.75
CA LYS A 70 1.22 1.23 10.78
C LYS A 70 2.08 2.32 10.17
N ASP A 71 2.86 2.01 9.15
CA ASP A 71 3.80 2.95 8.57
C ASP A 71 3.07 4.12 7.90
N ARG A 72 1.94 3.86 7.23
CA ARG A 72 1.08 4.91 6.65
C ARG A 72 0.47 5.80 7.73
N LEU A 73 -0.09 5.21 8.79
CA LEU A 73 -0.65 5.96 9.92
C LEU A 73 0.42 6.86 10.57
N VAL A 74 1.60 6.28 10.86
CA VAL A 74 2.71 7.02 11.47
C VAL A 74 3.19 8.13 10.55
N GLN A 75 3.34 7.87 9.25
CA GLN A 75 3.72 8.88 8.26
C GLN A 75 2.74 10.06 8.21
N ALA A 76 1.44 9.80 8.28
CA ALA A 76 0.42 10.84 8.34
C ALA A 76 0.50 11.64 9.65
N CYS A 77 0.56 10.97 10.80
CA CYS A 77 0.68 11.62 12.12
C CYS A 77 1.98 12.45 12.24
N MET A 78 3.09 11.97 11.68
CA MET A 78 4.39 12.65 11.71
C MET A 78 4.43 13.94 10.88
N ARG A 79 3.44 14.20 10.00
CA ARG A 79 3.28 15.52 9.37
C ARG A 79 3.03 16.60 10.41
N MET A 80 2.36 16.25 11.52
CA MET A 80 2.28 17.09 12.70
C MET A 80 3.55 16.92 13.53
N ARG A 81 4.61 17.66 13.17
CA ARG A 81 5.84 17.69 13.98
C ARG A 81 5.56 18.22 15.37
N LYS A 82 6.38 17.84 16.36
CA LYS A 82 6.22 18.25 17.77
C LYS A 82 4.84 17.87 18.35
N LEU A 83 4.27 16.75 17.88
CA LEU A 83 3.08 16.16 18.44
C LEU A 83 3.21 15.95 19.96
N GLY A 84 2.19 16.34 20.72
CA GLY A 84 2.20 16.25 22.19
C GLY A 84 2.90 17.40 22.92
N LYS A 85 3.55 18.34 22.20
CA LYS A 85 4.03 19.60 22.77
C LYS A 85 3.10 20.75 22.44
N CYS A 86 2.92 21.03 21.14
CA CYS A 86 2.19 22.19 20.66
C CYS A 86 1.01 21.84 19.74
N HIS A 87 0.87 20.58 19.34
CA HIS A 87 -0.14 20.14 18.38
C HIS A 87 -0.93 18.94 18.88
N TRP A 88 -2.15 18.83 18.36
CA TRP A 88 -3.13 17.80 18.74
C TRP A 88 -3.63 17.06 17.52
N LEU A 89 -4.01 15.79 17.72
CA LEU A 89 -4.59 14.94 16.70
C LEU A 89 -5.97 14.43 17.12
N SER A 90 -6.82 14.20 16.14
CA SER A 90 -8.09 13.49 16.29
C SER A 90 -8.22 12.46 15.17
N PHE A 91 -8.80 11.30 15.46
CA PHE A 91 -8.97 10.24 14.46
C PHE A 91 -10.41 10.20 13.97
N TRP A 92 -10.60 10.23 12.66
CA TRP A 92 -11.90 10.14 12.00
C TRP A 92 -11.96 8.85 11.20
N SER A 93 -13.10 8.16 11.20
CA SER A 93 -13.27 6.90 10.47
C SER A 93 -14.65 6.82 9.84
N SER A 94 -14.77 6.05 8.76
CA SER A 94 -16.06 5.65 8.23
C SER A 94 -16.74 4.64 9.15
N ASN A 95 -18.05 4.44 9.00
CA ASN A 95 -18.78 3.46 9.83
C ASN A 95 -18.23 2.03 9.66
N GLU A 96 -17.77 1.69 8.46
CA GLU A 96 -17.14 0.39 8.18
C GLU A 96 -15.86 0.19 9.00
N VAL A 97 -14.91 1.13 8.92
CA VAL A 97 -13.64 1.06 9.67
C VAL A 97 -13.90 1.09 11.18
N HIS A 98 -14.86 1.90 11.63
CA HIS A 98 -15.26 1.93 13.04
C HIS A 98 -15.77 0.56 13.52
N HIS A 99 -16.56 -0.13 12.71
CA HIS A 99 -17.00 -1.49 13.00
C HIS A 99 -15.84 -2.50 13.01
N GLN A 100 -14.92 -2.44 12.06
CA GLN A 100 -13.73 -3.30 12.04
C GLN A 100 -12.90 -3.15 13.34
N ILE A 101 -12.66 -1.90 13.77
CA ILE A 101 -11.93 -1.62 15.02
C ILE A 101 -12.68 -2.20 16.23
N LYS A 102 -14.01 -2.06 16.26
CA LYS A 102 -14.85 -2.64 17.32
C LYS A 102 -14.79 -4.18 17.37
N MET A 103 -14.76 -4.85 16.22
CA MET A 103 -14.66 -6.32 16.16
C MET A 103 -13.36 -6.85 16.78
N LEU A 104 -12.27 -6.08 16.73
CA LEU A 104 -10.97 -6.43 17.31
C LEU A 104 -10.83 -6.04 18.80
N LYS A 105 -11.87 -5.48 19.42
CA LYS A 105 -11.85 -5.25 20.87
C LYS A 105 -11.85 -6.59 21.60
N ARG A 106 -10.96 -6.72 22.59
CA ARG A 106 -10.84 -7.93 23.43
C ARG A 106 -12.14 -8.29 24.18
N ASN A 107 -13.00 -7.31 24.45
CA ASN A 107 -14.28 -7.49 25.13
C ASN A 107 -15.44 -7.02 24.23
N PRO A 108 -15.95 -7.88 23.33
CA PRO A 108 -17.10 -7.54 22.49
C PRO A 108 -18.39 -7.31 23.30
N LEU A 109 -18.43 -7.76 24.56
CA LEU A 109 -19.54 -7.63 25.51
C LEU A 109 -19.45 -6.38 26.40
N SER A 110 -18.33 -5.65 26.40
CA SER A 110 -18.28 -4.38 27.14
C SER A 110 -19.06 -3.34 26.35
N THR A 111 -20.12 -2.81 26.95
CA THR A 111 -20.97 -1.73 26.42
C THR A 111 -20.25 -0.41 26.23
N ASP A 112 -18.92 -0.37 26.39
CA ASP A 112 -18.12 0.82 26.19
C ASP A 112 -18.00 1.12 24.70
N GLU A 113 -18.95 1.95 24.23
CA GLU A 113 -19.11 2.34 22.83
C GLU A 113 -17.90 3.07 22.26
N LYS A 114 -17.06 3.66 23.12
CA LYS A 114 -15.98 4.55 22.70
C LYS A 114 -14.78 3.75 22.21
N VAL A 115 -14.38 4.02 20.97
CA VAL A 115 -13.13 3.52 20.40
C VAL A 115 -11.97 4.31 21.01
N THR A 116 -11.00 3.60 21.58
CA THR A 116 -9.80 4.21 22.15
C THR A 116 -8.65 4.20 21.15
N LEU A 117 -7.60 4.98 21.43
CA LEU A 117 -6.37 4.94 20.64
C LEU A 117 -5.74 3.53 20.61
N VAL A 118 -5.82 2.79 21.73
CA VAL A 118 -5.28 1.42 21.81
C VAL A 118 -5.98 0.49 20.84
N ASP A 119 -7.30 0.66 20.64
CA ASP A 119 -8.07 -0.15 19.70
C ASP A 119 -7.70 0.17 18.25
N ILE A 120 -7.53 1.45 17.92
CA ILE A 120 -7.05 1.90 16.61
C ILE A 120 -5.66 1.32 16.33
N LEU A 121 -4.73 1.41 17.28
CA LEU A 121 -3.37 0.88 17.13
C LEU A 121 -3.35 -0.64 16.94
N ARG A 122 -4.24 -1.38 17.64
CA ARG A 122 -4.37 -2.83 17.47
C ARG A 122 -4.89 -3.17 16.08
N TRP A 123 -5.93 -2.48 15.60
CA TRP A 123 -6.46 -2.66 14.25
C TRP A 123 -5.43 -2.35 13.17
N VAL A 124 -4.69 -1.24 13.30
CA VAL A 124 -3.61 -0.90 12.37
C VAL A 124 -2.47 -1.92 12.39
N TYR A 125 -2.16 -2.48 13.57
CA TYR A 125 -1.16 -3.55 13.67
C TYR A 125 -1.62 -4.81 12.92
N ASP A 126 -2.86 -5.23 13.09
CA ASP A 126 -3.43 -6.39 12.39
C ASP A 126 -3.41 -6.19 10.87
N ASN A 127 -3.86 -5.03 10.38
CA ASN A 127 -3.76 -4.66 8.97
C ASN A 127 -2.32 -4.71 8.44
N SER A 128 -1.34 -4.32 9.27
CA SER A 128 0.08 -4.35 8.88
C SER A 128 0.62 -5.77 8.76
N GLN A 129 0.18 -6.68 9.64
CA GLN A 129 0.51 -8.09 9.54
C GLN A 129 -0.09 -8.68 8.26
N GLN A 130 -1.37 -8.43 7.99
CA GLN A 130 -2.05 -8.89 6.78
C GLN A 130 -1.34 -8.36 5.52
N ALA A 131 -1.06 -7.06 5.45
CA ALA A 131 -0.34 -6.46 4.33
C ALA A 131 1.07 -7.06 4.13
N THR A 132 1.75 -7.42 5.23
CA THR A 132 3.05 -8.10 5.16
C THR A 132 2.92 -9.52 4.60
N TRP A 133 1.90 -10.27 5.03
CA TRP A 133 1.60 -11.60 4.52
C TRP A 133 1.22 -11.57 3.03
N ASP A 134 0.38 -10.63 2.61
CA ASP A 134 0.03 -10.45 1.20
C ASP A 134 1.26 -10.08 0.37
N GLY A 135 2.12 -9.19 0.90
CA GLY A 135 3.40 -8.85 0.29
C GLY A 135 4.32 -10.06 0.11
N LEU A 136 4.34 -10.97 1.09
CA LEU A 136 5.10 -12.22 1.01
C LEU A 136 4.54 -13.16 -0.07
N HIS A 137 3.21 -13.28 -0.18
CA HIS A 137 2.57 -14.05 -1.25
C HIS A 137 2.93 -13.51 -2.63
N HIS A 138 2.87 -12.18 -2.81
CA HIS A 138 3.27 -11.53 -4.05
C HIS A 138 4.75 -11.78 -4.35
N TRP A 139 5.63 -11.60 -3.36
CA TRP A 139 7.06 -11.87 -3.51
C TRP A 139 7.33 -13.32 -3.94
N ALA A 140 6.68 -14.29 -3.29
CA ALA A 140 6.84 -15.71 -3.62
C ALA A 140 6.36 -16.04 -5.05
N THR A 141 5.22 -15.46 -5.47
CA THR A 141 4.71 -15.62 -6.83
C THR A 141 5.65 -14.99 -7.86
N GLN A 142 6.10 -13.74 -7.61
CA GLN A 142 7.05 -13.04 -8.47
C GLN A 142 8.39 -13.77 -8.59
N SER A 143 8.83 -14.44 -7.52
CA SER A 143 10.02 -15.30 -7.56
C SER A 143 9.88 -16.42 -8.59
N LEU A 144 8.75 -17.13 -8.63
CA LEU A 144 8.51 -18.18 -9.64
C LEU A 144 8.50 -17.59 -11.06
N SER A 145 7.80 -16.48 -11.26
CA SER A 145 7.75 -15.79 -12.55
C SER A 145 9.15 -15.38 -13.02
N PHE A 146 9.97 -14.84 -12.11
CA PHE A 146 11.35 -14.46 -12.38
C PHE A 146 12.20 -15.67 -12.75
N GLN A 147 12.14 -16.76 -11.97
CA GLN A 147 12.91 -17.98 -12.26
C GLN A 147 12.58 -18.52 -13.65
N ARG A 148 11.30 -18.61 -14.00
CA ARG A 148 10.86 -19.07 -15.31
C ARG A 148 11.49 -18.24 -16.44
N LYS A 149 11.42 -16.91 -16.33
CA LYS A 149 11.99 -15.98 -17.31
C LYS A 149 13.51 -16.15 -17.44
N VAL A 150 14.22 -16.27 -16.31
CA VAL A 150 15.68 -16.47 -16.29
C VAL A 150 16.08 -17.81 -16.92
N THR A 151 15.42 -18.91 -16.55
CA THR A 151 15.75 -20.24 -17.09
C THR A 151 15.51 -20.31 -18.60
N ASN A 152 14.39 -19.77 -19.08
CA ASN A 152 14.10 -19.75 -20.52
C ASN A 152 15.11 -18.91 -21.29
N PHE A 153 15.51 -17.76 -20.74
CA PHE A 153 16.57 -16.94 -21.31
C PHE A 153 17.92 -17.68 -21.35
N GLN A 154 18.29 -18.39 -20.27
CA GLN A 154 19.52 -19.19 -20.22
C GLN A 154 19.50 -20.36 -21.23
N ASN A 155 18.35 -21.01 -21.43
CA ASN A 155 18.21 -22.08 -22.41
C ASN A 155 18.45 -21.58 -23.83
N ILE A 156 17.92 -20.41 -24.18
CA ILE A 156 18.20 -19.76 -25.47
C ILE A 156 19.67 -19.40 -25.59
N TYR A 157 20.26 -18.82 -24.55
CA TYR A 157 21.66 -18.44 -24.53
C TYR A 157 22.59 -19.66 -24.74
N ARG A 158 22.33 -20.79 -24.06
CA ARG A 158 23.11 -22.02 -24.20
C ARG A 158 22.98 -22.69 -25.57
N ASN A 159 21.85 -22.53 -26.24
CA ASN A 159 21.60 -23.13 -27.55
C ASN A 159 22.13 -22.27 -28.72
N THR A 160 22.78 -21.13 -28.43
CA THR A 160 23.25 -20.19 -29.46
C THR A 160 24.78 -20.15 -29.46
N ASP A 161 25.42 -20.93 -30.33
CA ASP A 161 26.89 -20.98 -30.45
C ASP A 161 27.52 -19.69 -31.03
N GLN A 162 26.73 -18.73 -31.54
CA GLN A 162 27.24 -17.56 -32.27
C GLN A 162 26.64 -16.20 -31.88
N GLN A 163 26.02 -16.05 -30.69
CA GLN A 163 25.40 -14.79 -30.23
C GLN A 163 24.35 -14.16 -31.18
N THR A 164 23.86 -14.90 -32.19
CA THR A 164 22.83 -14.44 -33.13
C THR A 164 21.45 -14.90 -32.69
N TYR A 165 20.65 -13.98 -32.15
CA TYR A 165 19.26 -14.25 -31.78
C TYR A 165 18.36 -14.19 -33.02
N THR A 166 17.65 -15.28 -33.32
CA THR A 166 16.67 -15.30 -34.42
C THR A 166 15.29 -14.85 -33.91
N ASN A 167 14.49 -14.16 -34.73
CA ASN A 167 13.12 -13.76 -34.39
C ASN A 167 12.28 -14.91 -33.83
N LYS A 168 12.40 -16.12 -34.42
CA LYS A 168 11.72 -17.33 -33.96
C LYS A 168 12.08 -17.73 -32.52
N MET A 169 13.32 -17.52 -32.09
CA MET A 169 13.75 -17.79 -30.72
C MET A 169 13.18 -16.77 -29.75
N MET A 170 13.09 -15.50 -30.16
CA MET A 170 12.48 -14.44 -29.36
C MET A 170 10.96 -14.63 -29.23
N GLU A 171 10.28 -15.09 -30.28
CA GLU A 171 8.86 -15.47 -30.22
C GLU A 171 8.62 -16.66 -29.28
N GLN A 172 9.50 -17.66 -29.32
CA GLN A 172 9.46 -18.80 -28.39
C GLN A 172 9.66 -18.33 -26.94
N LEU A 173 10.67 -17.49 -26.69
CA LEU A 173 10.92 -16.90 -25.36
C LEU A 173 9.71 -16.15 -24.85
N ALA A 174 9.10 -15.31 -25.69
CA ALA A 174 7.91 -14.55 -25.33
C ALA A 174 6.78 -15.51 -24.93
N LYS A 175 6.50 -16.55 -25.73
CA LYS A 175 5.50 -17.56 -25.41
C LYS A 175 5.76 -18.27 -24.08
N ASP A 176 7.00 -18.64 -23.81
CA ASP A 176 7.37 -19.36 -22.58
C ASP A 176 7.44 -18.43 -21.35
N CYS A 177 7.56 -17.12 -21.57
CA CYS A 177 7.55 -16.10 -20.52
C CYS A 177 6.15 -15.53 -20.24
N LEU A 178 5.18 -15.72 -21.14
CA LEU A 178 3.80 -15.27 -20.95
C LEU A 178 3.20 -15.86 -19.68
N GLU A 179 2.60 -15.00 -18.87
CA GLU A 179 1.74 -15.38 -17.77
C GLU A 179 0.31 -15.39 -18.31
N ASN A 180 -0.55 -16.28 -17.78
CA ASN A 180 -1.97 -16.18 -18.05
C ASN A 180 -2.51 -14.94 -17.31
N GLU A 181 -2.41 -13.77 -17.94
CA GLU A 181 -2.88 -12.49 -17.40
C GLU A 181 -4.42 -12.46 -17.30
N ILE A 182 -5.11 -13.24 -18.13
CA ILE A 182 -6.55 -13.41 -18.12
C ILE A 182 -6.88 -14.77 -17.50
N LEU A 183 -7.32 -14.74 -16.24
CA LEU A 183 -7.95 -15.88 -15.59
C LEU A 183 -9.46 -15.77 -15.82
N ASP A 184 -10.09 -16.84 -16.30
CA ASP A 184 -11.55 -16.88 -16.47
C ASP A 184 -12.23 -16.66 -15.10
N LEU A 185 -13.30 -15.85 -15.05
CA LEU A 185 -14.08 -15.61 -13.83
C LEU A 185 -14.56 -16.94 -13.22
N LYS A 186 -14.92 -17.92 -14.04
CA LYS A 186 -15.31 -19.26 -13.55
C LYS A 186 -14.14 -20.02 -12.93
N SER A 187 -12.92 -19.80 -13.42
CA SER A 187 -11.71 -20.36 -12.78
C SER A 187 -11.37 -19.66 -11.46
N MET A 188 -11.64 -18.36 -11.35
CA MET A 188 -11.36 -17.55 -10.15
C MET A 188 -12.42 -17.70 -9.04
N TYR A 189 -13.69 -17.87 -9.42
CA TYR A 189 -14.84 -17.85 -8.51
C TYR A 189 -15.71 -19.13 -8.55
N GLY A 190 -15.48 -20.04 -9.50
CA GLY A 190 -16.32 -21.23 -9.72
C GLY A 190 -15.89 -22.52 -9.01
N GLN A 191 -14.73 -22.52 -8.34
CA GLN A 191 -14.35 -23.60 -7.42
C GLN A 191 -14.58 -23.15 -5.98
N SER A 192 -15.07 -24.07 -5.13
CA SER A 192 -15.11 -23.85 -3.68
C SER A 192 -13.69 -23.56 -3.21
N LYS A 193 -13.43 -22.34 -2.73
CA LYS A 193 -12.13 -21.95 -2.18
C LYS A 193 -11.90 -22.81 -0.94
N THR A 194 -11.22 -23.95 -1.10
CA THR A 194 -10.56 -24.59 0.02
C THR A 194 -9.48 -23.61 0.47
N TRP A 195 -9.47 -23.28 1.76
CA TRP A 195 -8.44 -22.43 2.34
C TRP A 195 -7.08 -23.13 2.18
N GLN A 196 -6.42 -22.88 1.06
CA GLN A 196 -5.06 -23.36 0.83
C GLN A 196 -4.09 -22.37 1.44
N THR A 197 -3.13 -22.90 2.18
CA THR A 197 -2.04 -22.08 2.71
C THR A 197 -1.23 -21.49 1.57
N ILE A 198 -0.59 -20.33 1.78
CA ILE A 198 0.29 -19.72 0.77
C ILE A 198 1.36 -20.72 0.30
N LEU A 199 1.84 -21.56 1.21
CA LEU A 199 2.78 -22.64 0.93
C LEU A 199 2.21 -23.67 -0.06
N GLU A 200 0.96 -24.08 0.08
CA GLU A 200 0.31 -25.04 -0.82
C GLU A 200 0.10 -24.45 -2.21
N ILE A 201 -0.36 -23.20 -2.29
CA ILE A 201 -0.53 -22.48 -3.57
C ILE A 201 0.83 -22.35 -4.28
N TYR A 202 1.86 -21.93 -3.55
CA TYR A 202 3.22 -21.81 -4.06
C TYR A 202 3.77 -23.16 -4.52
N SER A 203 3.58 -24.21 -3.72
CA SER A 203 4.07 -25.56 -4.02
C SER A 203 3.36 -26.19 -5.22
N ALA A 204 2.05 -25.97 -5.36
CA ALA A 204 1.28 -26.42 -6.53
C ALA A 204 1.77 -25.71 -7.81
N ARG A 205 1.99 -24.39 -7.74
CA ARG A 205 2.57 -23.63 -8.85
C ARG A 205 3.98 -24.11 -9.18
N TYR A 206 4.83 -24.29 -8.18
CA TYR A 206 6.19 -24.81 -8.39
C TYR A 206 6.19 -26.19 -9.06
N LYS A 207 5.31 -27.12 -8.64
CA LYS A 207 5.16 -28.45 -9.26
C LYS A 207 4.72 -28.36 -10.72
N TYR A 208 3.81 -27.44 -11.03
CA TYR A 208 3.43 -27.18 -12.42
C TYR A 208 4.61 -26.65 -13.26
N PHE A 209 5.51 -25.86 -12.65
CA PHE A 209 6.68 -25.26 -13.31
C PHE A 209 7.99 -26.07 -13.14
N GLN A 210 7.93 -27.29 -12.61
CA GLN A 210 9.08 -28.08 -12.13
C GLN A 210 10.16 -28.35 -13.19
N ILE A 211 9.85 -28.17 -14.47
CA ILE A 211 10.79 -28.34 -15.59
C ILE A 211 11.86 -27.21 -15.61
N TYR A 212 11.61 -26.04 -14.99
CA TYR A 212 12.44 -24.84 -15.19
C TYR A 212 12.84 -24.08 -13.91
N SER A 213 12.56 -24.60 -12.71
CA SER A 213 12.72 -23.85 -11.46
C SER A 213 13.91 -24.34 -10.61
N SER A 214 14.68 -23.41 -10.03
CA SER A 214 15.80 -23.75 -9.14
C SER A 214 15.30 -24.25 -7.78
N THR A 215 15.82 -25.41 -7.36
CA THR A 215 15.49 -26.08 -6.10
C THR A 215 15.99 -25.31 -4.87
N GLU A 216 17.04 -24.50 -5.00
CA GLU A 216 17.62 -23.71 -3.91
C GLU A 216 16.71 -22.54 -3.52
N ILE A 217 16.25 -21.78 -4.52
CA ILE A 217 15.30 -20.69 -4.33
C ILE A 217 13.96 -21.24 -3.82
N HIS A 218 13.53 -22.39 -4.32
CA HIS A 218 12.33 -23.06 -3.80
C HIS A 218 12.45 -23.36 -2.30
N LYS A 219 13.57 -23.96 -1.86
CA LYS A 219 13.85 -24.22 -0.45
C LYS A 219 13.90 -22.92 0.37
N ALA A 220 14.49 -21.86 -0.17
CA ALA A 220 14.56 -20.55 0.50
C ALA A 220 13.18 -19.90 0.68
N VAL A 221 12.30 -20.01 -0.33
CA VAL A 221 10.92 -19.50 -0.28
C VAL A 221 10.08 -20.35 0.69
N ILE A 222 10.13 -21.69 0.61
CA ILE A 222 9.42 -22.58 1.54
C ILE A 222 9.83 -22.33 2.98
N LYS A 223 11.11 -22.10 3.27
CA LYS A 223 11.57 -21.81 4.63
C LYS A 223 10.97 -20.51 5.20
N ARG A 224 10.54 -19.60 4.34
CA ARG A 224 10.06 -18.25 4.69
C ARG A 224 8.53 -18.14 4.68
N LEU A 225 7.84 -19.09 4.03
CA LEU A 225 6.39 -19.27 4.02
C LEU A 225 5.95 -20.17 5.17
#